data_AF-A0A1X6MJT6-F1
#
_entry.id   AF-A0A1X6MJT6-F1
#
_cell.length_a   1.000
_cell.length_b   1.000
_cell.length_c   1.000
_cell.angle_alpha   90.00
_cell.angle_beta   90.00
_cell.angle_gamma   90.00
#
_symmetry.space_group_name_H-M   'P 1'
#
loop_
_entity.id
_entity.type
_entity.pdbx_description
1 polymer ?
#
loop_
_entity_poly.entity_id
_entity_poly.type
_entity_poly.pdbx_seq_one_letter_code
_entity_poly.pdbx_strand_id
1 'polypeptide(L)'
;MAEADTELALYNFTFTDQSAYVIFLPYRDGPLDSQWNVSYSQSAQDDWSYSNNLGKGISSHKTTLVGASVELSWTGTGVWIYGTGDRAAYTVQIDFDPAVLGQGDNEGVLFTQTNLTYGPHDLTLTVLNSLISITGVNITVGLGDSGTVLQARNIHGMLTGTTAVNPFFTVDETWSVVDLYANQSASYPCIATYTSGAMLSFTLNATVGFEIYGSDDWYQGLFTVTVTSSGGTSAVASVPNNTIQYSPRSGWTALNQLKYLATGLDNRETYNVQVQNLGNTFNLASVIAYDAVPRRRARNARDYPPSPEIYPQPEALVQPVPPLSKSELSSTLDSTALYSSSADGDLHAPVPIVQNPDVASNMFDRVGSAFYERDGGPLILPPRKASTHRKKCISRQRVDPCLLFLL
;
A
#
# COMPACT_ATOMS: atom_id res chain seq x y z
N MET A 1 1.61 -43.01 5.65
CA MET A 1 0.74 -42.20 6.53
C MET A 1 0.11 -41.16 5.63
N ALA A 2 -1.22 -41.19 5.48
CA ALA A 2 -1.92 -40.13 4.78
C ALA A 2 -1.84 -38.89 5.67
N GLU A 3 -1.24 -37.82 5.16
CA GLU A 3 -1.28 -36.50 5.79
C GLU A 3 -2.77 -36.13 5.88
N ALA A 4 -3.28 -35.93 7.10
CA ALA A 4 -4.66 -35.54 7.28
C ALA A 4 -4.84 -34.19 6.61
N ASP A 5 -5.71 -34.14 5.59
CA ASP A 5 -6.05 -32.91 4.88
C ASP A 5 -6.59 -31.91 5.90
N THR A 6 -5.74 -30.98 6.32
CA THR A 6 -6.03 -30.10 7.44
C THR A 6 -6.82 -28.94 6.85
N GLU A 7 -8.12 -28.92 7.13
CA GLU A 7 -9.00 -27.83 6.67
C GLU A 7 -8.44 -26.50 7.19
N LEU A 8 -8.27 -25.51 6.30
CA LEU A 8 -7.69 -24.22 6.63
C LEU A 8 -8.75 -23.22 7.07
N ALA A 9 -8.40 -22.33 8.02
CA ALA A 9 -9.22 -21.17 8.33
C ALA A 9 -9.00 -20.07 7.28
N LEU A 10 -10.03 -19.74 6.50
CA LEU A 10 -9.94 -18.77 5.41
C LEU A 10 -10.21 -17.34 5.87
N TYR A 11 -9.39 -16.40 5.41
CA TYR A 11 -9.48 -14.97 5.71
C TYR A 11 -9.34 -14.15 4.43
N ASN A 12 -10.02 -13.00 4.38
CA ASN A 12 -9.94 -12.07 3.26
C ASN A 12 -9.03 -10.88 3.63
N PHE A 13 -8.07 -10.59 2.76
CA PHE A 13 -7.24 -9.39 2.82
C PHE A 13 -7.71 -8.43 1.75
N THR A 14 -7.94 -7.17 2.11
CA THR A 14 -8.35 -6.11 1.17
C THR A 14 -7.35 -4.99 1.23
N PHE A 15 -6.86 -4.57 0.07
CA PHE A 15 -5.95 -3.43 -0.05
C PHE A 15 -6.27 -2.64 -1.32
N THR A 16 -5.88 -1.37 -1.32
CA THR A 16 -6.16 -0.42 -2.40
C THR A 16 -5.20 -0.65 -3.58
N ASP A 17 -5.49 0.01 -4.70
CA ASP A 17 -4.55 0.15 -5.81
C ASP A 17 -3.25 0.87 -5.42
N GLN A 18 -3.21 1.60 -4.30
CA GLN A 18 -1.99 2.25 -3.81
C GLN A 18 -1.01 1.27 -3.17
N SER A 19 -1.43 0.08 -2.76
CA SER A 19 -0.53 -0.94 -2.18
C SER A 19 0.66 -1.24 -3.09
N ALA A 20 1.89 -1.18 -2.54
CA ALA A 20 3.10 -1.57 -3.27
C ALA A 20 3.14 -3.07 -3.60
N TYR A 21 2.29 -3.87 -2.94
CA TYR A 21 2.13 -5.30 -3.19
C TYR A 21 1.48 -5.60 -4.56
N VAL A 22 0.76 -4.62 -5.13
CA VAL A 22 0.25 -4.68 -6.50
C VAL A 22 1.29 -4.07 -7.42
N ILE A 23 1.80 -4.82 -8.39
CA ILE A 23 2.84 -4.35 -9.30
C ILE A 23 2.19 -3.84 -10.58
N PHE A 24 2.57 -2.65 -11.02
CA PHE A 24 2.00 -1.97 -12.19
C PHE A 24 3.09 -1.75 -13.24
N LEU A 25 2.94 -2.36 -14.42
CA LEU A 25 3.91 -2.31 -15.51
C LEU A 25 3.35 -1.56 -16.73
N PRO A 26 4.18 -0.83 -17.50
CA PRO A 26 5.64 -0.74 -17.35
C PRO A 26 6.10 0.16 -16.20
N TYR A 27 5.27 1.13 -15.78
CA TYR A 27 5.56 2.01 -14.65
C TYR A 27 4.28 2.29 -13.89
N ARG A 28 4.39 2.39 -12.57
CA ARG A 28 3.26 2.57 -11.66
C ARG A 28 2.54 3.91 -11.79
N ASP A 29 3.26 4.99 -12.07
CA ASP A 29 2.61 6.30 -12.15
C ASP A 29 3.27 7.26 -13.15
N GLY A 30 2.47 7.93 -13.98
CA GLY A 30 2.80 8.99 -14.94
C GLY A 30 1.72 9.16 -16.02
N PRO A 31 2.03 9.51 -17.28
CA PRO A 31 1.01 9.77 -18.30
C PRO A 31 0.15 8.56 -18.67
N LEU A 32 -1.16 8.78 -18.83
CA LEU A 32 -2.16 7.72 -19.03
C LEU A 32 -1.93 6.85 -20.29
N ASP A 33 -1.27 7.41 -21.32
CA ASP A 33 -1.03 6.79 -22.61
C ASP A 33 0.34 6.07 -22.69
N SER A 34 1.22 6.23 -21.70
CA SER A 34 2.55 5.61 -21.67
C SER A 34 2.82 4.75 -20.44
N GLN A 35 1.94 4.80 -19.43
CA GLN A 35 2.08 4.08 -18.16
C GLN A 35 0.76 4.09 -17.38
N TRP A 36 0.80 3.61 -16.15
CA TRP A 36 -0.30 3.78 -15.20
C TRP A 36 -0.30 5.20 -14.64
N ASN A 37 -1.47 5.68 -14.24
CA ASN A 37 -1.67 7.01 -13.65
C ASN A 37 -2.54 6.88 -12.40
N VAL A 38 -2.03 7.26 -11.24
CA VAL A 38 -2.86 7.37 -10.03
C VAL A 38 -3.72 8.63 -10.10
N SER A 39 -5.01 8.46 -9.81
CA SER A 39 -5.96 9.54 -9.62
C SER A 39 -6.77 9.33 -8.35
N TYR A 40 -7.33 10.41 -7.82
CA TYR A 40 -8.17 10.40 -6.62
C TYR A 40 -9.50 11.07 -6.93
N SER A 41 -10.60 10.48 -6.47
CA SER A 41 -11.95 10.99 -6.74
C SER A 41 -12.24 12.40 -6.21
N GLN A 42 -11.47 12.88 -5.23
CA GLN A 42 -11.63 14.21 -4.63
C GLN A 42 -10.37 15.10 -4.72
N SER A 43 -9.37 14.70 -5.52
CA SER A 43 -8.20 15.53 -5.80
C SER A 43 -8.02 15.68 -7.31
N ALA A 44 -8.00 16.91 -7.81
CA ALA A 44 -7.66 17.15 -9.21
C ALA A 44 -6.14 16.99 -9.39
N GLN A 45 -5.72 16.43 -10.53
CA GLN A 45 -4.28 16.28 -10.83
C GLN A 45 -3.52 17.61 -10.79
N ASP A 46 -4.17 18.70 -11.20
CA ASP A 46 -3.61 20.06 -11.19
C ASP A 46 -3.46 20.67 -9.78
N ASP A 47 -4.08 20.07 -8.76
CA ASP A 47 -3.93 20.48 -7.36
C ASP A 47 -2.65 19.94 -6.72
N TRP A 48 -2.02 18.96 -7.38
CA TRP A 48 -0.82 18.32 -6.89
C TRP A 48 0.36 19.29 -6.80
N SER A 49 1.03 19.29 -5.64
CA SER A 49 2.30 19.97 -5.45
C SER A 49 3.10 19.32 -4.31
N TYR A 50 4.39 19.63 -4.19
CA TYR A 50 5.25 19.09 -3.13
C TYR A 50 4.74 19.34 -1.69
N SER A 51 3.91 20.35 -1.48
CA SER A 51 3.31 20.68 -0.17
C SER A 51 1.80 20.37 -0.10
N ASN A 52 1.21 19.84 -1.16
CA ASN A 52 -0.20 19.45 -1.23
C ASN A 52 -0.32 18.24 -2.17
N ASN A 53 0.10 17.09 -1.68
CA ASN A 53 0.10 15.84 -2.44
C ASN A 53 -0.62 14.70 -1.73
N LEU A 54 -1.29 14.93 -0.59
CA LEU A 54 -2.17 13.92 0.01
C LEU A 54 -3.39 13.69 -0.88
N GLY A 55 -3.55 12.46 -1.36
CA GLY A 55 -4.72 12.04 -2.13
C GLY A 55 -5.98 12.03 -1.28
N LYS A 56 -7.11 12.48 -1.84
CA LYS A 56 -8.41 12.56 -1.14
C LYS A 56 -9.48 11.72 -1.83
N GLY A 57 -10.22 10.94 -1.05
CA GLY A 57 -11.24 10.03 -1.56
C GLY A 57 -10.66 8.70 -2.05
N ILE A 58 -11.38 8.03 -2.94
CA ILE A 58 -11.01 6.73 -3.51
C ILE A 58 -9.89 6.92 -4.54
N SER A 59 -8.79 6.18 -4.36
CA SER A 59 -7.68 6.08 -5.31
C SER A 59 -8.03 5.17 -6.48
N SER A 60 -7.38 5.42 -7.62
CA SER A 60 -7.49 4.56 -8.78
C SER A 60 -6.29 4.73 -9.70
N HIS A 61 -5.61 3.62 -10.01
CA HIS A 61 -4.61 3.55 -11.06
C HIS A 61 -5.27 3.25 -12.40
N LYS A 62 -5.02 4.09 -13.40
CA LYS A 62 -5.67 4.03 -14.72
C LYS A 62 -4.64 3.98 -15.83
N THR A 63 -4.98 3.35 -16.95
CA THR A 63 -4.16 3.42 -18.16
C THR A 63 -4.97 3.16 -19.42
N THR A 64 -4.53 3.76 -20.53
CA THR A 64 -4.97 3.42 -21.90
C THR A 64 -3.87 2.71 -22.70
N LEU A 65 -2.70 2.47 -22.08
CA LEU A 65 -1.57 1.83 -22.76
C LEU A 65 -1.87 0.35 -22.99
N VAL A 66 -2.00 -0.03 -24.26
CA VAL A 66 -2.10 -1.43 -24.67
C VAL A 66 -0.82 -2.18 -24.29
N GLY A 67 -0.97 -3.33 -23.64
CA GLY A 67 0.12 -4.14 -23.12
C GLY A 67 0.61 -3.74 -21.73
N ALA A 68 0.10 -2.65 -21.13
CA ALA A 68 0.29 -2.40 -19.70
C ALA A 68 -0.34 -3.54 -18.88
N SER A 69 0.28 -3.87 -17.75
CA SER A 69 -0.17 -4.99 -16.92
C SER A 69 -0.16 -4.68 -15.43
N VAL A 70 -0.96 -5.47 -14.71
CA VAL A 70 -0.96 -5.58 -13.25
C VAL A 70 -0.54 -6.99 -12.88
N GLU A 71 0.40 -7.12 -11.95
CA GLU A 71 0.88 -8.39 -11.41
C GLU A 71 0.59 -8.47 -9.91
N LEU A 72 0.20 -9.66 -9.46
CA LEU A 72 -0.08 -9.97 -8.06
C LEU A 72 0.29 -11.43 -7.78
N SER A 73 1.06 -11.67 -6.73
CA SER A 73 1.36 -13.02 -6.24
C SER A 73 0.77 -13.19 -4.83
N TRP A 74 0.15 -14.32 -4.54
CA TRP A 74 -0.37 -14.62 -3.19
C TRP A 74 -0.40 -16.12 -2.91
N THR A 75 -0.45 -16.51 -1.63
CA THR A 75 -0.77 -17.89 -1.24
C THR A 75 -2.18 -17.96 -0.68
N GLY A 76 -3.10 -18.63 -1.36
CA GLY A 76 -4.51 -18.60 -1.02
C GLY A 76 -5.43 -19.44 -1.90
N THR A 77 -6.73 -19.10 -1.90
CA THR A 77 -7.79 -19.86 -2.61
C THR A 77 -8.70 -18.99 -3.48
N GLY A 78 -8.53 -17.66 -3.45
CA GLY A 78 -9.34 -16.76 -4.25
C GLY A 78 -8.77 -15.36 -4.38
N VAL A 79 -9.24 -14.65 -5.41
CA VAL A 79 -8.86 -13.27 -5.74
C VAL A 79 -10.02 -12.52 -6.39
N TRP A 80 -10.10 -11.22 -6.11
CA TRP A 80 -11.00 -10.26 -6.74
C TRP A 80 -10.20 -9.00 -7.08
N ILE A 81 -10.32 -8.55 -8.32
CA ILE A 81 -9.75 -7.28 -8.80
C ILE A 81 -10.90 -6.30 -8.99
N TYR A 82 -10.82 -5.15 -8.33
CA TYR A 82 -11.83 -4.09 -8.37
C TYR A 82 -11.38 -2.94 -9.27
N GLY A 83 -12.33 -2.37 -10.00
CA GLY A 83 -12.04 -1.33 -10.98
C GLY A 83 -13.13 -1.13 -12.02
N THR A 84 -12.79 -0.47 -13.12
CA THR A 84 -13.69 -0.25 -14.26
C THR A 84 -13.00 -0.64 -15.56
N GLY A 85 -13.75 -1.18 -16.51
CA GLY A 85 -13.21 -1.57 -17.80
C GLY A 85 -14.26 -2.13 -18.73
N ASP A 86 -14.11 -1.89 -20.04
CA ASP A 86 -15.06 -2.41 -21.01
C ASP A 86 -14.88 -3.93 -21.21
N ARG A 87 -15.92 -4.55 -21.78
CA ARG A 87 -15.81 -5.94 -22.25
C ARG A 87 -14.69 -6.05 -23.28
N ALA A 88 -13.86 -7.08 -23.15
CA ALA A 88 -12.71 -7.35 -24.01
C ALA A 88 -11.62 -6.26 -24.01
N ALA A 89 -11.60 -5.37 -23.01
CA ALA A 89 -10.55 -4.35 -22.87
C ALA A 89 -9.28 -4.86 -22.19
N TYR A 90 -9.31 -6.05 -21.60
CA TYR A 90 -8.20 -6.68 -20.89
C TYR A 90 -8.28 -8.21 -21.00
N THR A 91 -7.17 -8.88 -20.73
CA THR A 91 -7.14 -10.31 -20.38
C THR A 91 -6.68 -10.51 -18.95
N VAL A 92 -7.05 -11.65 -18.35
CA VAL A 92 -6.51 -12.10 -17.06
C VAL A 92 -5.94 -13.50 -17.21
N GLN A 93 -4.76 -13.73 -16.65
CA GLN A 93 -4.13 -15.03 -16.55
C GLN A 93 -3.85 -15.32 -15.08
N ILE A 94 -4.13 -16.55 -14.64
CA ILE A 94 -3.69 -17.07 -13.35
C ILE A 94 -2.73 -18.22 -13.62
N ASP A 95 -1.59 -18.21 -12.94
CA ASP A 95 -0.55 -19.22 -13.04
C ASP A 95 -0.16 -19.48 -14.51
N PHE A 96 -0.15 -20.75 -14.91
CA PHE A 96 0.16 -21.19 -16.27
C PHE A 96 -1.09 -21.44 -17.13
N ASP A 97 -2.27 -21.07 -16.63
CA ASP A 97 -3.51 -21.26 -17.38
C ASP A 97 -3.60 -20.28 -18.56
N PRO A 98 -4.34 -20.62 -19.64
CA PRO A 98 -4.55 -19.70 -20.74
C PRO A 98 -5.23 -18.40 -20.29
N ALA A 99 -4.75 -17.27 -20.80
CA ALA A 99 -5.36 -15.97 -20.53
C ALA A 99 -6.83 -15.93 -20.98
N VAL A 100 -7.72 -15.47 -20.11
CA VAL A 100 -9.15 -15.31 -20.36
C VAL A 100 -9.48 -13.87 -20.70
N LEU A 101 -10.41 -13.66 -21.63
CA LEU A 101 -10.84 -12.33 -22.03
C LEU A 101 -11.76 -11.71 -20.97
N GLY A 102 -11.45 -10.48 -20.55
CA GLY A 102 -12.22 -9.71 -19.58
C GLY A 102 -13.67 -9.49 -20.03
N GLN A 103 -14.62 -9.65 -19.11
CA GLN A 103 -16.04 -9.48 -19.40
C GLN A 103 -16.54 -8.05 -19.19
N GLY A 104 -15.64 -7.13 -18.83
CA GLY A 104 -15.96 -5.79 -18.36
C GLY A 104 -16.22 -5.79 -16.85
N ASP A 105 -16.30 -4.61 -16.24
CA ASP A 105 -16.64 -4.55 -14.82
C ASP A 105 -18.11 -4.91 -14.59
N ASN A 106 -18.33 -5.86 -13.69
CA ASN A 106 -19.65 -6.16 -13.15
C ASN A 106 -19.70 -5.54 -11.76
N GLU A 107 -20.44 -4.44 -11.62
CA GLU A 107 -20.66 -3.81 -10.32
C GLU A 107 -19.37 -3.36 -9.60
N GLY A 108 -18.34 -3.00 -10.39
CA GLY A 108 -17.01 -2.60 -9.92
C GLY A 108 -16.01 -3.75 -9.76
N VAL A 109 -16.37 -4.98 -10.10
CA VAL A 109 -15.47 -6.14 -10.11
C VAL A 109 -15.05 -6.43 -11.55
N LEU A 110 -13.76 -6.29 -11.84
CA LEU A 110 -13.18 -6.63 -13.15
C LEU A 110 -12.97 -8.13 -13.30
N PHE A 111 -12.54 -8.78 -12.22
CA PHE A 111 -12.20 -10.20 -12.28
C PHE A 111 -12.38 -10.82 -10.90
N THR A 112 -12.81 -12.08 -10.89
CA THR A 112 -12.85 -12.90 -9.69
C THR A 112 -12.56 -14.35 -10.04
N GLN A 113 -11.81 -15.01 -9.18
CA GLN A 113 -11.63 -16.45 -9.20
C GLN A 113 -11.65 -16.97 -7.76
N THR A 114 -12.40 -18.04 -7.53
CA THR A 114 -12.53 -18.69 -6.21
C THR A 114 -12.32 -20.19 -6.34
N ASN A 115 -12.24 -20.88 -5.20
CA ASN A 115 -12.04 -22.33 -5.12
C ASN A 115 -10.75 -22.78 -5.85
N LEU A 116 -9.73 -21.92 -5.85
CA LEU A 116 -8.39 -22.34 -6.23
C LEU A 116 -7.87 -23.32 -5.18
N THR A 117 -7.10 -24.32 -5.61
CA THR A 117 -6.37 -25.19 -4.71
C THR A 117 -5.45 -24.34 -3.85
N TYR A 118 -5.49 -24.50 -2.53
CA TYR A 118 -4.64 -23.69 -1.65
C TYR A 118 -3.16 -23.86 -2.01
N GLY A 119 -2.53 -22.76 -2.38
CA GLY A 119 -1.13 -22.73 -2.79
C GLY A 119 -0.72 -21.34 -3.27
N PRO A 120 0.55 -21.21 -3.72
CA PRO A 120 1.00 -19.99 -4.36
C PRO A 120 0.33 -19.84 -5.72
N HIS A 121 -0.13 -18.61 -6.00
CA HIS A 121 -0.73 -18.21 -7.25
C HIS A 121 -0.13 -16.89 -7.74
N ASP A 122 -0.03 -16.76 -9.06
CA ASP A 122 0.37 -15.54 -9.75
C ASP A 122 -0.76 -15.10 -10.68
N LEU A 123 -1.15 -13.83 -10.62
CA LEU A 123 -2.14 -13.23 -11.51
C LEU A 123 -1.48 -12.14 -12.36
N THR A 124 -1.80 -12.14 -13.65
CA THR A 124 -1.46 -11.06 -14.57
C THR A 124 -2.73 -10.57 -15.27
N LEU A 125 -3.05 -9.29 -15.12
CA LEU A 125 -4.07 -8.60 -15.91
C LEU A 125 -3.38 -7.73 -16.96
N THR A 126 -3.74 -7.87 -18.25
CA THR A 126 -3.09 -7.15 -19.36
C THR A 126 -4.11 -6.34 -20.15
N VAL A 127 -3.82 -5.06 -20.40
CA VAL A 127 -4.68 -4.14 -21.16
C VAL A 127 -4.59 -4.40 -22.67
N LEU A 128 -5.73 -4.42 -23.36
CA LEU A 128 -5.82 -4.75 -24.80
C LEU A 128 -6.16 -3.56 -25.70
N ASN A 129 -7.13 -2.72 -25.35
CA ASN A 129 -7.61 -1.70 -26.30
C ASN A 129 -8.35 -0.48 -25.72
N SER A 130 -8.81 -0.49 -24.46
CA SER A 130 -9.54 0.63 -23.87
C SER A 130 -9.04 0.99 -22.46
N LEU A 131 -9.58 2.08 -21.91
CA LEU A 131 -9.22 2.54 -20.57
C LEU A 131 -9.60 1.49 -19.53
N ILE A 132 -8.63 1.08 -18.72
CA ILE A 132 -8.85 0.29 -17.52
C ILE A 132 -8.52 1.14 -16.29
N SER A 133 -9.28 0.93 -15.21
CA SER A 133 -8.97 1.46 -13.89
C SER A 133 -8.93 0.33 -12.87
N ILE A 134 -8.00 0.40 -11.92
CA ILE A 134 -7.89 -0.50 -10.76
C ILE A 134 -8.06 0.35 -9.51
N THR A 135 -8.92 -0.08 -8.60
CA THR A 135 -9.20 0.62 -7.32
C THR A 135 -8.81 -0.20 -6.10
N GLY A 136 -8.64 -1.51 -6.26
CA GLY A 136 -8.24 -2.37 -5.16
C GLY A 136 -8.29 -3.84 -5.50
N VAL A 137 -7.85 -4.64 -4.54
CA VAL A 137 -7.73 -6.08 -4.63
C VAL A 137 -8.23 -6.71 -3.34
N ASN A 138 -8.90 -7.85 -3.46
CA ASN A 138 -9.17 -8.73 -2.32
C ASN A 138 -8.61 -10.12 -2.64
N ILE A 139 -7.95 -10.75 -1.67
CA ILE A 139 -7.50 -12.14 -1.77
C ILE A 139 -8.03 -12.95 -0.58
N THR A 140 -8.37 -14.21 -0.83
CA THR A 140 -8.69 -15.18 0.23
C THR A 140 -7.47 -16.05 0.49
N VAL A 141 -7.02 -16.10 1.74
CA VAL A 141 -5.84 -16.85 2.18
C VAL A 141 -6.19 -17.78 3.34
N GLY A 142 -5.41 -18.84 3.53
CA GLY A 142 -5.51 -19.73 4.70
C GLY A 142 -4.55 -19.28 5.79
N LEU A 143 -5.06 -19.01 7.00
CA LEU A 143 -4.24 -18.65 8.16
C LEU A 143 -4.56 -19.56 9.35
N GLY A 144 -3.74 -20.61 9.48
CA GLY A 144 -3.88 -21.64 10.51
C GLY A 144 -4.98 -22.66 10.23
N ASP A 145 -5.10 -23.62 11.15
CA ASP A 145 -6.01 -24.75 11.02
C ASP A 145 -7.47 -24.35 11.33
N SER A 146 -8.42 -25.10 10.77
CA SER A 146 -9.83 -25.04 11.09
C SER A 146 -10.04 -25.19 12.61
N GLY A 147 -10.88 -24.32 13.17
CA GLY A 147 -11.09 -24.22 14.62
C GLY A 147 -10.08 -23.33 15.37
N THR A 148 -9.16 -22.67 14.68
CA THR A 148 -8.38 -21.56 15.26
C THR A 148 -9.11 -20.20 15.13
N VAL A 149 -8.58 -19.18 15.81
CA VAL A 149 -8.93 -17.76 15.64
C VAL A 149 -7.64 -17.01 15.39
N LEU A 150 -7.69 -16.09 14.43
CA LEU A 150 -6.59 -15.20 14.14
C LEU A 150 -6.45 -14.12 15.22
N GLN A 151 -5.25 -13.95 15.77
CA GLN A 151 -4.88 -12.83 16.62
C GLN A 151 -3.87 -11.97 15.89
N ALA A 152 -4.17 -10.68 15.74
CA ALA A 152 -3.27 -9.71 15.15
C ALA A 152 -2.45 -9.00 16.24
N ARG A 153 -1.15 -8.86 16.01
CA ARG A 153 -0.22 -8.08 16.83
C ARG A 153 0.33 -6.93 16.00
N ASN A 154 -0.03 -5.70 16.36
CA ASN A 154 0.51 -4.51 15.72
C ASN A 154 1.84 -4.10 16.39
N ILE A 155 2.89 -3.99 15.59
CA ILE A 155 4.24 -3.65 16.01
C ILE A 155 4.67 -2.37 15.28
N HIS A 156 4.59 -1.24 15.98
CA HIS A 156 4.96 0.07 15.42
C HIS A 156 6.48 0.20 15.24
N GLY A 157 6.92 0.86 14.16
CA GLY A 157 8.33 1.12 13.83
C GLY A 157 9.09 1.91 14.91
N MET A 158 8.36 2.69 15.71
CA MET A 158 8.89 3.49 16.81
C MET A 158 8.11 3.24 18.10
N LEU A 159 8.73 3.52 19.25
CA LEU A 159 8.06 3.44 20.54
C LEU A 159 7.11 4.64 20.73
N THR A 160 5.85 4.35 21.05
CA THR A 160 4.79 5.35 21.24
C THR A 160 5.21 6.47 22.19
N GLY A 161 5.09 7.73 21.73
CA GLY A 161 5.42 8.90 22.53
C GLY A 161 6.91 9.19 22.69
N THR A 162 7.77 8.54 21.90
CA THR A 162 9.23 8.75 21.95
C THR A 162 9.80 9.06 20.57
N THR A 163 11.09 9.38 20.49
CA THR A 163 11.85 9.47 19.23
C THR A 163 12.76 8.25 19.01
N ALA A 164 12.46 7.12 19.67
CA ALA A 164 13.28 5.92 19.61
C ALA A 164 12.66 4.88 18.65
N VAL A 165 13.53 4.25 17.85
CA VAL A 165 13.18 3.07 17.05
C VAL A 165 12.72 1.96 18.00
N ASN A 166 11.68 1.22 17.62
CA ASN A 166 11.22 0.08 18.40
C ASN A 166 12.29 -1.03 18.35
N PRO A 167 12.79 -1.52 19.50
CA PRO A 167 13.88 -2.51 19.56
C PRO A 167 13.50 -3.87 18.96
N PHE A 168 12.23 -4.09 18.58
CA PHE A 168 11.84 -5.21 17.74
C PHE A 168 12.54 -5.21 16.37
N PHE A 169 12.88 -4.03 15.85
CA PHE A 169 13.58 -3.86 14.59
C PHE A 169 15.09 -3.71 14.83
N THR A 170 15.87 -4.48 14.08
CA THR A 170 17.31 -4.29 13.94
C THR A 170 17.55 -3.46 12.68
N VAL A 171 18.12 -2.28 12.88
CA VAL A 171 18.45 -1.32 11.82
C VAL A 171 19.89 -0.85 11.98
N ASP A 172 20.52 -0.41 10.88
CA ASP A 172 21.81 0.27 10.92
C ASP A 172 21.66 1.78 11.24
N GLU A 173 22.78 2.49 11.29
CA GLU A 173 22.84 3.93 11.61
C GLU A 173 22.21 4.84 10.53
N THR A 174 21.82 4.30 9.39
CA THR A 174 21.17 5.08 8.32
C THR A 174 19.67 5.25 8.53
N TRP A 175 19.09 4.51 9.48
CA TRP A 175 17.69 4.61 9.84
C TRP A 175 17.47 5.63 10.95
N SER A 176 16.38 6.38 10.86
CA SER A 176 15.99 7.35 11.87
C SER A 176 14.47 7.37 12.06
N VAL A 177 14.03 7.80 13.25
CA VAL A 177 12.63 8.14 13.48
C VAL A 177 12.34 9.47 12.79
N VAL A 178 11.31 9.48 11.95
CA VAL A 178 10.90 10.64 11.15
C VAL A 178 9.40 10.83 11.29
N ASP A 179 8.98 12.08 11.41
CA ASP A 179 7.59 12.47 11.27
C ASP A 179 7.36 13.01 9.85
N LEU A 180 6.89 12.13 8.96
CA LEU A 180 6.67 12.49 7.57
C LEU A 180 5.42 13.37 7.44
N TYR A 181 5.45 14.27 6.47
CA TYR A 181 4.33 15.15 6.10
C TYR A 181 3.80 16.04 7.25
N ALA A 182 4.60 16.28 8.30
CA ALA A 182 4.26 17.17 9.41
C ALA A 182 3.96 18.63 8.97
N ASN A 183 4.40 19.02 7.77
CA ASN A 183 4.08 20.30 7.14
C ASN A 183 2.74 20.31 6.37
N GLN A 184 2.02 19.20 6.35
CA GLN A 184 0.71 19.03 5.71
C GLN A 184 -0.38 18.80 6.77
N SER A 185 -1.60 18.44 6.35
CA SER A 185 -2.72 18.20 7.28
C SER A 185 -2.60 16.89 8.08
N ALA A 186 -1.59 16.06 7.83
CA ALA A 186 -1.43 14.77 8.47
C ALA A 186 0.06 14.49 8.75
N SER A 187 0.43 14.43 10.04
CA SER A 187 1.71 13.89 10.50
C SER A 187 1.69 12.36 10.40
N TYR A 188 2.83 11.76 10.05
CA TYR A 188 2.97 10.32 9.88
C TYR A 188 4.27 9.82 10.53
N PRO A 189 4.23 9.50 11.83
CA PRO A 189 5.39 9.03 12.58
C PRO A 189 5.79 7.61 12.15
N CYS A 190 7.05 7.46 11.75
CA CYS A 190 7.60 6.20 11.24
C CYS A 190 9.12 6.11 11.46
N ILE A 191 9.72 5.00 11.06
CA ILE A 191 11.17 4.94 10.82
C ILE A 191 11.44 4.96 9.32
N ALA A 192 12.49 5.65 8.90
CA ALA A 192 12.84 5.78 7.50
C ALA A 192 14.35 5.74 7.29
N THR A 193 14.75 5.33 6.08
CA THR A 193 16.10 5.44 5.55
C THR A 193 16.07 6.11 4.19
N TYR A 194 17.11 6.88 3.90
CA TYR A 194 17.34 7.58 2.62
C TYR A 194 18.55 7.01 1.88
N THR A 195 19.07 5.87 2.36
CA THR A 195 20.30 5.25 1.86
C THR A 195 19.95 3.98 1.11
N SER A 196 20.26 3.93 -0.19
CA SER A 196 20.17 2.70 -0.98
C SER A 196 21.12 1.64 -0.40
N GLY A 197 20.65 0.41 -0.31
CA GLY A 197 21.32 -0.73 0.30
C GLY A 197 21.09 -0.87 1.81
N ALA A 198 20.50 0.12 2.48
CA ALA A 198 20.18 0.04 3.90
C ALA A 198 19.23 -1.13 4.19
N MET A 199 19.45 -1.79 5.32
CA MET A 199 18.68 -2.98 5.71
C MET A 199 17.94 -2.76 7.03
N LEU A 200 16.74 -3.31 7.11
CA LEU A 200 15.97 -3.49 8.33
C LEU A 200 15.66 -4.97 8.48
N SER A 201 15.78 -5.51 9.68
CA SER A 201 15.39 -6.89 9.96
C SER A 201 14.62 -7.04 11.26
N PHE A 202 13.82 -8.09 11.34
CA PHE A 202 13.10 -8.50 12.54
C PHE A 202 12.78 -9.99 12.50
N THR A 203 12.47 -10.55 13.67
CA THR A 203 12.17 -11.98 13.83
C THR A 203 10.72 -12.16 14.26
N LEU A 204 10.00 -13.05 13.58
CA LEU A 204 8.64 -13.45 13.93
C LEU A 204 8.62 -14.89 14.42
N ASN A 205 7.97 -15.09 15.56
CA ASN A 205 7.76 -16.41 16.16
C ASN A 205 6.26 -16.71 16.20
N ALA A 206 5.92 -17.97 15.97
CA ALA A 206 4.54 -18.47 16.06
C ALA A 206 3.53 -17.74 15.17
N THR A 207 3.99 -17.25 14.02
CA THR A 207 3.18 -16.50 13.07
C THR A 207 2.67 -17.39 11.94
N VAL A 208 1.47 -17.11 11.44
CA VAL A 208 0.88 -17.72 10.23
C VAL A 208 0.86 -16.76 9.03
N GLY A 209 1.20 -15.49 9.27
CA GLY A 209 1.30 -14.46 8.23
C GLY A 209 1.67 -13.10 8.81
N PHE A 210 2.09 -12.16 7.96
CA PHE A 210 2.33 -10.78 8.40
C PHE A 210 2.19 -9.77 7.26
N GLU A 211 1.94 -8.53 7.64
CA GLU A 211 1.86 -7.36 6.76
C GLU A 211 2.91 -6.32 7.15
N ILE A 212 3.41 -5.58 6.16
CA ILE A 212 4.30 -4.43 6.32
C ILE A 212 3.54 -3.19 5.84
N TYR A 213 3.47 -2.13 6.65
CA TYR A 213 2.82 -0.86 6.30
C TYR A 213 3.78 0.32 6.35
N GLY A 214 3.52 1.31 5.50
CA GLY A 214 4.15 2.63 5.53
C GLY A 214 3.36 3.62 4.69
N SER A 215 4.02 4.67 4.20
CA SER A 215 3.43 5.61 3.24
C SER A 215 4.01 5.42 1.85
N ASP A 216 3.20 5.76 0.85
CA ASP A 216 3.58 5.78 -0.55
C ASP A 216 3.61 7.24 -1.00
N ASP A 217 4.63 7.64 -1.75
CA ASP A 217 4.80 9.00 -2.25
C ASP A 217 5.82 9.05 -3.41
N TRP A 218 6.05 10.25 -3.95
CA TRP A 218 6.89 10.45 -5.13
C TRP A 218 8.38 10.28 -4.86
N TYR A 219 8.78 10.21 -3.58
CA TYR A 219 10.17 10.15 -3.13
C TYR A 219 10.57 8.74 -2.67
N GLN A 220 9.62 7.82 -2.54
CA GLN A 220 9.89 6.41 -2.24
C GLN A 220 10.70 5.73 -3.36
N GLY A 221 11.59 4.83 -2.95
CA GLY A 221 12.37 3.97 -3.82
C GLY A 221 11.87 2.52 -3.84
N LEU A 222 12.44 1.73 -4.74
CA LEU A 222 12.23 0.28 -4.77
C LEU A 222 12.73 -0.37 -3.47
N PHE A 223 12.12 -1.49 -3.10
CA PHE A 223 12.61 -2.34 -2.01
C PHE A 223 12.38 -3.82 -2.32
N THR A 224 13.11 -4.68 -1.63
CA THR A 224 12.88 -6.13 -1.62
C THR A 224 12.61 -6.61 -0.19
N VAL A 225 11.91 -7.73 -0.09
CA VAL A 225 11.70 -8.44 1.17
C VAL A 225 12.23 -9.85 1.03
N THR A 226 13.11 -10.25 1.93
CA THR A 226 13.59 -11.63 2.06
C THR A 226 13.04 -12.22 3.34
N VAL A 227 12.42 -13.39 3.23
CA VAL A 227 11.94 -14.16 4.38
C VAL A 227 12.69 -15.48 4.42
N THR A 228 13.29 -15.80 5.57
CA THR A 228 13.96 -17.07 5.84
C THR A 228 13.36 -17.73 7.06
N SER A 229 13.47 -19.05 7.17
CA SER A 229 12.88 -19.83 8.27
C SER A 229 13.87 -20.85 8.85
N SER A 230 13.73 -21.13 10.15
CA SER A 230 14.40 -22.26 10.81
C SER A 230 14.07 -23.61 10.16
N GLY A 231 12.89 -23.75 9.56
CA GLY A 231 12.44 -24.95 8.85
C GLY A 231 13.01 -25.11 7.43
N GLY A 232 13.91 -24.20 7.01
CA GLY A 232 14.53 -24.23 5.69
C GLY A 232 13.60 -23.75 4.57
N THR A 233 13.89 -24.17 3.33
CA THR A 233 13.23 -23.67 2.12
C THR A 233 11.75 -24.06 2.01
N SER A 234 11.36 -25.20 2.57
CA SER A 234 9.96 -25.66 2.51
C SER A 234 9.02 -24.78 3.32
N ALA A 235 9.49 -24.24 4.46
CA ALA A 235 8.69 -23.39 5.35
C ALA A 235 8.43 -21.97 4.80
N VAL A 236 9.10 -21.61 3.70
CA VAL A 236 8.94 -20.33 2.99
C VAL A 236 8.54 -20.51 1.53
N ALA A 237 8.16 -21.73 1.11
CA ALA A 237 7.81 -22.01 -0.28
C ALA A 237 6.55 -21.24 -0.74
N SER A 238 5.68 -20.87 0.20
CA SER A 238 4.48 -20.05 -0.01
C SER A 238 4.76 -18.54 -0.02
N VAL A 239 5.96 -18.12 0.34
CA VAL A 239 6.29 -16.71 0.49
C VAL A 239 6.85 -16.16 -0.83
N PRO A 240 6.36 -15.00 -1.31
CA PRO A 240 6.93 -14.36 -2.48
C PRO A 240 8.45 -14.19 -2.33
N ASN A 241 9.20 -14.58 -3.35
CA ASN A 241 10.65 -14.59 -3.29
C ASN A 241 11.25 -13.16 -3.24
N ASN A 242 12.53 -13.07 -2.87
CA ASN A 242 13.25 -11.79 -2.79
C ASN A 242 13.69 -11.22 -4.15
N THR A 243 13.33 -11.87 -5.25
CA THR A 243 13.62 -11.38 -6.60
C THR A 243 12.60 -10.34 -7.05
N ILE A 244 11.45 -10.28 -6.38
CA ILE A 244 10.42 -9.28 -6.62
C ILE A 244 10.84 -7.95 -5.98
N GLN A 245 10.90 -6.91 -6.81
CA GLN A 245 11.09 -5.54 -6.37
C GLN A 245 9.71 -4.89 -6.27
N TYR A 246 9.44 -4.28 -5.12
CA TYR A 246 8.19 -3.58 -4.86
C TYR A 246 8.43 -2.08 -4.95
N SER A 247 7.46 -1.35 -5.51
CA SER A 247 7.52 0.10 -5.69
C SER A 247 6.37 0.78 -4.95
N PRO A 248 6.66 1.47 -3.82
CA PRO A 248 5.71 2.36 -3.15
C PRO A 248 5.70 3.77 -3.76
N ARG A 249 6.28 3.94 -4.95
CA ARG A 249 6.40 5.24 -5.59
C ARG A 249 5.07 5.65 -6.23
N SER A 250 4.50 6.76 -5.77
CA SER A 250 3.21 7.28 -6.25
C SER A 250 3.28 8.79 -6.34
N GLY A 251 2.74 9.40 -7.39
CA GLY A 251 2.65 10.85 -7.48
C GLY A 251 1.93 11.41 -6.26
N TRP A 252 0.79 10.82 -5.90
CA TRP A 252 0.03 11.18 -4.70
C TRP A 252 0.56 10.46 -3.46
N THR A 253 0.63 11.18 -2.35
CA THR A 253 0.91 10.60 -1.04
C THR A 253 -0.31 9.85 -0.52
N ALA A 254 -0.09 8.60 -0.13
CA ALA A 254 -1.05 7.75 0.56
C ALA A 254 -0.43 7.24 1.86
N LEU A 255 -1.14 7.38 2.98
CA LEU A 255 -0.67 6.95 4.30
C LEU A 255 -1.18 5.55 4.62
N ASN A 256 -0.46 4.82 5.48
CA ASN A 256 -0.86 3.48 5.95
C ASN A 256 -1.21 2.51 4.82
N GLN A 257 -0.38 2.47 3.78
CA GLN A 257 -0.51 1.55 2.66
C GLN A 257 0.23 0.24 2.92
N LEU A 258 -0.39 -0.87 2.48
CA LEU A 258 0.25 -2.17 2.48
C LEU A 258 1.45 -2.14 1.53
N LYS A 259 2.62 -2.47 2.04
CA LYS A 259 3.85 -2.59 1.27
C LYS A 259 4.13 -4.03 0.88
N TYR A 260 3.90 -4.95 1.80
CA TYR A 260 4.19 -6.37 1.61
C TYR A 260 3.29 -7.24 2.49
N LEU A 261 2.93 -8.42 1.97
CA LEU A 261 2.15 -9.43 2.66
C LEU A 261 2.79 -10.81 2.45
N ALA A 262 2.93 -11.57 3.55
CA ALA A 262 3.25 -12.99 3.51
C ALA A 262 2.19 -13.78 4.29
N THR A 263 1.71 -14.87 3.71
CA THR A 263 0.69 -15.76 4.27
C THR A 263 1.12 -17.22 4.16
N GLY A 264 0.39 -18.11 4.83
CA GLY A 264 0.69 -19.54 4.78
C GLY A 264 2.02 -19.90 5.45
N LEU A 265 2.36 -19.19 6.53
CA LEU A 265 3.52 -19.50 7.37
C LEU A 265 3.17 -20.61 8.37
N ASP A 266 4.14 -21.45 8.71
CA ASP A 266 4.05 -22.48 9.75
C ASP A 266 4.29 -21.85 11.13
N ASN A 267 3.29 -21.91 12.00
CA ASN A 267 3.35 -21.35 13.34
C ASN A 267 4.29 -22.09 14.31
N ARG A 268 4.95 -23.16 13.86
CA ARG A 268 6.01 -23.86 14.63
C ARG A 268 7.39 -23.32 14.32
N GLU A 269 7.52 -22.54 13.27
CA GLU A 269 8.78 -22.04 12.78
C GLU A 269 9.07 -20.61 13.25
N THR A 270 10.36 -20.27 13.20
CA THR A 270 10.87 -18.92 13.42
C THR A 270 11.27 -18.31 12.09
N TYR A 271 10.76 -17.12 11.80
CA TYR A 271 11.00 -16.41 10.56
C TYR A 271 11.90 -15.20 10.78
N ASN A 272 12.95 -15.06 9.98
CA ASN A 272 13.73 -13.84 9.91
C ASN A 272 13.36 -13.09 8.63
N VAL A 273 12.86 -11.87 8.81
CA VAL A 273 12.45 -10.97 7.73
C VAL A 273 13.52 -9.91 7.57
N GLN A 274 13.95 -9.68 6.34
CA GLN A 274 14.87 -8.62 5.96
C GLN A 274 14.24 -7.78 4.85
N VAL A 275 14.21 -6.47 5.05
CA VAL A 275 13.80 -5.48 4.06
C VAL A 275 15.06 -4.73 3.62
N GLN A 276 15.28 -4.64 2.31
CA GLN A 276 16.38 -3.88 1.74
C GLN A 276 15.84 -2.72 0.93
N ASN A 277 16.23 -1.49 1.26
CA ASN A 277 15.97 -0.33 0.42
C ASN A 277 16.88 -0.42 -0.81
N LEU A 278 16.30 -0.42 -2.01
CA LEU A 278 17.05 -0.45 -3.27
C LEU A 278 17.10 0.92 -3.95
N GLY A 279 16.17 1.81 -3.62
CA GLY A 279 16.07 3.13 -4.23
C GLY A 279 16.37 4.27 -3.27
N ASN A 280 15.60 5.34 -3.42
CA ASN A 280 15.77 6.60 -2.72
C ASN A 280 15.37 6.50 -1.24
N THR A 281 14.07 6.45 -0.95
CA THR A 281 13.56 6.39 0.43
C THR A 281 12.76 5.13 0.66
N PHE A 282 12.88 4.55 1.84
CA PHE A 282 11.93 3.57 2.35
C PHE A 282 11.52 3.97 3.76
N ASN A 283 10.22 3.84 4.06
CA ASN A 283 9.68 4.07 5.39
C ASN A 283 8.84 2.88 5.88
N LEU A 284 8.90 2.63 7.19
CA LEU A 284 8.14 1.61 7.90
C LEU A 284 7.37 2.26 9.05
N ALA A 285 6.04 2.18 9.01
CA ALA A 285 5.18 2.62 10.10
C ALA A 285 4.88 1.49 11.07
N SER A 286 4.55 0.30 10.55
CA SER A 286 4.21 -0.85 11.39
C SER A 286 4.32 -2.17 10.66
N VAL A 287 4.45 -3.24 11.44
CA VAL A 287 4.25 -4.63 11.03
C VAL A 287 3.03 -5.18 11.76
N ILE A 288 2.13 -5.85 11.06
CA ILE A 288 1.03 -6.61 11.67
C ILE A 288 1.36 -8.09 11.53
N ALA A 289 1.60 -8.78 12.65
CA ALA A 289 1.85 -10.22 12.66
C ALA A 289 0.59 -10.97 13.09
N TYR A 290 0.30 -12.11 12.46
CA TYR A 290 -0.88 -12.91 12.74
C TYR A 290 -0.52 -14.24 13.38
N ASP A 291 -1.17 -14.56 14.49
CA ASP A 291 -1.03 -15.84 15.18
C ASP A 291 -2.35 -16.61 15.09
N ALA A 292 -2.31 -17.90 14.76
CA ALA A 292 -3.48 -18.77 14.78
C ALA A 292 -3.57 -19.51 16.13
N VAL A 293 -4.48 -19.07 17.00
CA VAL A 293 -4.68 -19.66 18.32
C VAL A 293 -5.90 -20.59 18.34
N PRO A 294 -5.83 -21.77 18.98
CA PRO A 294 -7.00 -22.65 19.11
C PRO A 294 -8.18 -21.94 19.77
N ARG A 295 -9.39 -22.09 19.19
CA ARG A 295 -10.61 -21.65 19.86
C ARG A 295 -10.72 -22.38 21.18
N ARG A 296 -10.70 -21.65 22.30
CA ARG A 296 -11.07 -22.23 23.58
C ARG A 296 -12.49 -22.78 23.41
N ARG A 297 -12.63 -24.11 23.43
CA ARG A 297 -13.95 -24.73 23.47
C ARG A 297 -14.66 -24.10 24.66
N ALA A 298 -15.77 -23.41 24.40
CA ALA A 298 -16.62 -22.91 25.47
C ALA A 298 -16.87 -24.11 26.38
N ARG A 299 -16.29 -24.07 27.58
CA ARG A 299 -16.45 -25.16 28.54
C ARG A 299 -17.94 -25.18 28.82
N ASN A 300 -18.63 -26.23 28.37
CA ASN A 300 -20.08 -26.31 28.47
C ASN A 300 -20.47 -25.94 29.91
N ALA A 301 -21.25 -24.88 30.09
CA ALA A 301 -21.67 -24.39 31.41
C ALA A 301 -22.45 -25.42 32.24
N ARG A 302 -22.72 -26.61 31.68
CA ARG A 302 -23.34 -27.76 32.34
C ARG A 302 -22.41 -28.51 33.33
N ASP A 303 -21.11 -28.26 33.31
CA ASP A 303 -20.18 -28.89 34.27
C ASP A 303 -19.95 -28.05 35.54
N TYR A 304 -20.60 -26.89 35.67
CA TYR A 304 -20.63 -26.17 36.93
C TYR A 304 -21.86 -26.58 37.74
N PRO A 305 -21.70 -27.00 39.01
CA PRO A 305 -22.85 -27.17 39.90
C PRO A 305 -23.64 -25.86 39.96
N PRO A 306 -24.98 -25.92 40.05
CA PRO A 306 -25.82 -24.73 40.08
C PRO A 306 -25.34 -23.80 41.19
N SER A 307 -24.88 -22.60 40.80
CA SER A 307 -24.61 -21.54 41.76
C SER A 307 -25.95 -21.06 42.34
N PRO A 308 -26.00 -20.72 43.65
CA PRO A 308 -27.22 -20.25 44.28
C PRO A 308 -27.78 -19.01 43.56
N GLU A 309 -29.09 -19.04 43.30
CA GLU A 309 -29.86 -18.05 42.55
C GLU A 309 -29.55 -16.61 43.01
N ILE A 310 -28.97 -15.82 42.11
CA ILE A 310 -29.00 -14.36 42.17
C ILE A 310 -29.90 -13.91 41.03
N TYR A 311 -30.95 -13.16 41.39
CA TYR A 311 -32.01 -12.69 40.50
C TYR A 311 -31.46 -12.00 39.23
N PRO A 312 -32.02 -12.29 38.04
CA PRO A 312 -31.53 -11.74 36.78
C PRO A 312 -31.87 -10.25 36.62
N GLN A 313 -30.87 -9.46 36.26
CA GLN A 313 -31.04 -8.15 35.61
C GLN A 313 -31.40 -8.35 34.13
N PRO A 314 -32.21 -7.49 33.52
CA PRO A 314 -32.65 -7.65 32.13
C PRO A 314 -31.49 -7.40 31.15
N GLU A 315 -31.05 -8.44 30.44
CA GLU A 315 -30.08 -8.35 29.35
C GLU A 315 -30.74 -7.82 28.07
N ALA A 316 -30.12 -6.77 27.50
CA ALA A 316 -30.50 -6.21 26.21
C ALA A 316 -30.05 -7.15 25.07
N LEU A 317 -30.99 -7.46 24.18
CA LEU A 317 -30.77 -8.26 22.97
C LEU A 317 -29.79 -7.57 22.02
N VAL A 318 -28.62 -8.16 21.80
CA VAL A 318 -27.70 -7.80 20.72
C VAL A 318 -28.06 -8.63 19.48
N GLN A 319 -28.51 -7.98 18.42
CA GLN A 319 -28.79 -8.61 17.13
C GLN A 319 -27.51 -8.75 16.28
N PRO A 320 -27.43 -9.76 15.39
CA PRO A 320 -26.32 -9.93 14.47
C PRO A 320 -26.26 -8.79 13.43
N VAL A 321 -25.06 -8.27 13.21
CA VAL A 321 -24.76 -7.20 12.23
C VAL A 321 -24.85 -7.79 10.81
N PRO A 322 -25.64 -7.18 9.90
CA PRO A 322 -25.73 -7.60 8.50
C PRO A 322 -24.45 -7.27 7.71
N PRO A 323 -24.22 -7.90 6.54
CA PRO A 323 -23.06 -7.60 5.70
C PRO A 323 -23.05 -6.12 5.25
N LEU A 324 -21.88 -5.49 5.40
CA LEU A 324 -21.59 -4.10 5.04
C LEU A 324 -21.94 -3.83 3.56
N SER A 325 -22.69 -2.76 3.32
CA SER A 325 -23.08 -2.32 1.98
C SER A 325 -22.04 -1.34 1.40
N LYS A 326 -22.00 -1.22 0.05
CA LYS A 326 -20.99 -0.48 -0.74
C LYS A 326 -20.73 0.99 -0.33
N SER A 327 -21.54 1.60 0.54
CA SER A 327 -21.35 2.97 1.01
C SER A 327 -20.38 3.12 2.20
N GLU A 328 -19.98 2.03 2.87
CA GLU A 328 -19.19 2.12 4.12
C GLU A 328 -17.67 1.92 3.94
N LEU A 329 -17.20 1.61 2.73
CA LEU A 329 -15.76 1.57 2.39
C LEU A 329 -15.12 2.97 2.22
N SER A 330 -15.88 4.05 2.43
CA SER A 330 -15.43 5.42 2.13
C SER A 330 -15.48 6.41 3.31
N SER A 331 -15.79 5.98 4.55
CA SER A 331 -16.03 6.95 5.65
C SER A 331 -15.36 6.67 7.01
N THR A 332 -14.34 5.81 7.11
CA THR A 332 -13.62 5.60 8.39
C THR A 332 -12.20 6.20 8.40
N LEU A 333 -12.06 7.40 7.86
CA LEU A 333 -10.95 8.31 8.18
C LEU A 333 -11.52 9.69 8.53
N ASP A 334 -12.34 9.74 9.58
CA ASP A 334 -12.66 11.00 10.26
C ASP A 334 -11.80 11.07 11.53
N SER A 335 -10.53 11.49 11.35
CA SER A 335 -9.60 11.74 12.45
C SER A 335 -9.89 13.10 13.08
N THR A 336 -10.96 13.19 13.85
CA THR A 336 -11.13 14.24 14.86
C THR A 336 -11.06 13.63 16.25
N ALA A 337 -9.85 13.34 16.71
CA ALA A 337 -9.58 13.18 18.14
C ALA A 337 -9.32 14.58 18.73
N LEU A 338 -10.31 15.08 19.45
CA LEU A 338 -10.21 16.26 20.31
C LEU A 338 -9.12 16.07 21.36
N TYR A 339 -8.04 16.85 21.29
CA TYR A 339 -7.18 17.11 22.45
C TYR A 339 -7.60 18.44 23.08
N SER A 340 -8.16 18.36 24.29
CA SER A 340 -8.38 19.49 25.17
C SER A 340 -7.04 19.97 25.72
N SER A 341 -6.67 21.22 25.44
CA SER A 341 -5.52 21.89 26.04
C SER A 341 -5.86 22.33 27.47
N SER A 342 -5.16 21.77 28.46
CA SER A 342 -5.02 22.41 29.77
C SER A 342 -3.73 23.23 29.75
N ALA A 343 -3.90 24.55 29.89
CA ALA A 343 -2.80 25.46 30.18
C ALA A 343 -2.29 25.21 31.61
N ASP A 344 -0.97 25.03 31.75
CA ASP A 344 -0.16 25.74 32.74
C ASP A 344 1.33 25.45 32.50
N GLY A 345 2.16 26.44 32.83
CA GLY A 345 3.46 26.70 32.23
C GLY A 345 4.62 25.79 32.62
N ASP A 346 5.67 25.83 31.81
CA ASP A 346 6.94 26.42 32.25
C ASP A 346 7.86 26.71 31.06
N LEU A 347 8.60 27.81 31.17
CA LEU A 347 9.50 28.35 30.15
C LEU A 347 10.78 27.50 30.04
N HIS A 348 10.84 26.63 29.03
CA HIS A 348 12.13 26.15 28.49
C HIS A 348 12.21 26.43 26.99
N ALA A 349 13.34 27.04 26.61
CA ALA A 349 13.63 27.54 25.27
C ALA A 349 13.50 26.44 24.19
N PRO A 350 13.04 26.78 22.98
CA PRO A 350 12.89 25.81 21.91
C PRO A 350 14.24 25.24 21.47
N VAL A 351 14.33 23.90 21.45
CA VAL A 351 15.36 23.15 20.75
C VAL A 351 15.23 23.47 19.25
N PRO A 352 16.34 23.78 18.54
CA PRO A 352 16.26 24.06 17.11
C PRO A 352 15.82 22.79 16.37
N ILE A 353 14.65 22.87 15.73
CA ILE A 353 14.24 21.92 14.71
C ILE A 353 15.26 22.05 13.57
N VAL A 354 16.00 20.98 13.32
CA VAL A 354 16.79 20.82 12.10
C VAL A 354 15.79 20.65 10.95
N GLN A 355 15.29 21.77 10.43
CA GLN A 355 14.94 21.81 9.02
C GLN A 355 16.25 21.51 8.29
N ASN A 356 16.30 20.45 7.51
CA ASN A 356 17.43 20.18 6.63
C ASN A 356 17.23 21.04 5.37
N PRO A 357 17.84 22.23 5.26
CA PRO A 357 17.56 23.16 4.19
C PRO A 357 18.79 23.12 3.29
N ASP A 358 18.95 22.08 2.46
CA ASP A 358 19.88 22.08 1.30
C ASP A 358 19.97 20.74 0.52
N VAL A 359 19.28 19.67 0.94
CA VAL A 359 19.34 18.39 0.18
C VAL A 359 18.52 18.43 -1.12
N ALA A 360 17.57 19.36 -1.24
CA ALA A 360 16.66 19.44 -2.38
C ALA A 360 17.26 20.08 -3.64
N SER A 361 18.52 20.54 -3.67
CA SER A 361 19.11 21.16 -4.88
C SER A 361 20.32 20.42 -5.45
N ASN A 362 21.04 19.63 -4.65
CA ASN A 362 22.31 19.01 -5.07
C ASN A 362 22.29 17.47 -5.16
N MET A 363 21.18 16.79 -4.85
CA MET A 363 21.04 15.33 -5.06
C MET A 363 20.52 14.94 -6.45
N PHE A 364 20.03 15.89 -7.24
CA PHE A 364 19.44 15.60 -8.56
C PHE A 364 20.45 15.14 -9.64
N ASP A 365 21.76 15.27 -9.39
CA ASP A 365 22.82 15.00 -10.38
C ASP A 365 23.67 13.74 -10.10
N ARG A 366 23.40 12.98 -9.02
CA ARG A 366 24.27 11.84 -8.64
C ARG A 366 23.66 10.44 -8.71
N VAL A 367 22.41 10.29 -9.15
CA VAL A 367 21.89 8.95 -9.48
C VAL A 367 22.48 8.57 -10.84
N GLY A 368 23.55 7.78 -10.80
CA GLY A 368 24.28 7.31 -11.98
C GLY A 368 23.34 6.66 -13.00
N SER A 369 23.56 6.97 -14.27
CA SER A 369 22.77 6.60 -15.46
C SER A 369 22.71 5.10 -15.79
N ALA A 370 22.88 4.19 -14.83
CA ALA A 370 23.01 2.75 -15.05
C ALA A 370 21.92 1.89 -14.38
N PHE A 371 21.04 2.47 -13.56
CA PHE A 371 19.88 1.76 -13.01
C PHE A 371 18.61 2.49 -13.43
N TYR A 372 18.08 2.14 -14.61
CA TYR A 372 16.67 2.39 -14.87
C TYR A 372 15.90 1.48 -13.91
N GLU A 373 15.39 2.06 -12.82
CA GLU A 373 14.37 1.43 -11.99
C GLU A 373 13.25 0.96 -12.92
N ARG A 374 13.01 -0.36 -12.98
CA ARG A 374 12.00 -0.93 -13.86
C ARG A 374 10.62 -0.31 -13.62
N ASP A 375 10.35 0.17 -12.40
CA ASP A 375 9.09 0.81 -12.00
C ASP A 375 9.22 2.31 -11.65
N GLY A 376 10.41 2.89 -11.69
CA GLY A 376 10.63 4.26 -11.20
C GLY A 376 10.03 5.35 -12.10
N GLY A 377 9.79 5.02 -13.37
CA GLY A 377 9.30 5.96 -14.37
C GLY A 377 10.20 7.20 -14.56
N PRO A 378 9.87 8.10 -15.50
CA PRO A 378 10.49 9.42 -15.53
C PRO A 378 10.16 10.21 -14.25
N LEU A 379 11.01 11.16 -13.89
CA LEU A 379 10.74 12.09 -12.78
C LEU A 379 9.34 12.73 -12.92
N ILE A 380 8.49 12.52 -11.92
CA ILE A 380 7.18 13.16 -11.84
C ILE A 380 7.40 14.63 -11.49
N LEU A 381 7.12 15.51 -12.46
CA LEU A 381 7.19 16.95 -12.28
C LEU A 381 5.79 17.51 -12.02
N PRO A 382 5.65 18.54 -11.18
CA PRO A 382 4.36 19.20 -10.99
C PRO A 382 3.80 19.71 -12.33
N PRO A 383 2.47 19.69 -12.51
CA PRO A 383 1.85 20.30 -13.68
C PRO A 383 2.33 21.73 -13.84
N ARG A 384 2.88 22.06 -15.02
CA ARG A 384 3.24 23.45 -15.31
C ARG A 384 1.95 24.25 -15.43
N LYS A 385 1.62 25.05 -14.40
CA LYS A 385 0.53 26.03 -14.50
C LYS A 385 0.80 26.90 -15.72
N ALA A 386 -0.05 26.78 -16.74
CA ALA A 386 0.04 27.61 -17.92
C ALA A 386 -0.13 29.06 -17.47
N SER A 387 0.99 29.80 -17.42
CA SER A 387 0.99 31.22 -17.15
C SER A 387 0.17 31.90 -18.24
N THR A 388 -1.06 32.29 -17.93
CA THR A 388 -1.87 33.18 -18.76
C THR A 388 -1.31 34.59 -18.69
N HIS A 389 -0.07 34.77 -19.15
CA HIS A 389 0.39 36.08 -19.59
C HIS A 389 -0.32 36.41 -20.91
N ARG A 390 -1.49 37.04 -20.79
CA ARG A 390 -2.08 37.84 -21.87
C ARG A 390 -1.04 38.87 -22.31
N LYS A 391 -0.29 38.58 -23.37
CA LYS A 391 0.43 39.61 -24.13
C LYS A 391 -0.61 40.58 -24.67
N LYS A 392 -0.71 41.76 -24.04
CA LYS A 392 -1.37 42.93 -24.64
C LYS A 392 -0.60 43.28 -25.92
N CYS A 393 -1.12 42.90 -27.08
CA CYS A 393 -0.70 43.49 -28.35
C CYS A 393 -1.10 44.97 -28.34
N ILE A 394 -0.10 45.85 -28.22
CA ILE A 394 -0.26 47.29 -28.44
C ILE A 394 -0.29 47.50 -29.97
N SER A 395 -1.47 47.74 -30.52
CA SER A 395 -1.62 48.19 -31.90
C SER A 395 -1.18 49.66 -32.03
N ARG A 396 -0.07 49.93 -32.72
CA ARG A 396 0.24 51.27 -33.24
C ARG A 396 -0.33 51.41 -34.66
N GLN A 397 -1.41 52.18 -34.78
CA GLN A 397 -1.75 52.89 -36.01
C GLN A 397 -0.81 54.11 -36.16
N ARG A 398 -0.24 54.35 -37.35
CA ARG A 398 -0.57 55.51 -38.21
C ARG A 398 0.42 55.77 -39.38
N VAL A 399 -0.23 55.96 -40.55
CA VAL A 399 0.02 56.77 -41.77
C VAL A 399 1.17 56.45 -42.76
N ASP A 400 0.73 56.08 -43.97
CA ASP A 400 1.26 56.29 -45.34
C ASP A 400 1.63 57.77 -45.68
N PRO A 401 2.00 58.14 -46.92
CA PRO A 401 2.76 57.46 -48.00
C PRO A 401 3.88 58.37 -48.58
N CYS A 402 4.80 57.83 -49.41
CA CYS A 402 5.41 58.64 -50.47
C CYS A 402 5.89 57.80 -51.67
N LEU A 403 5.30 58.12 -52.82
CA LEU A 403 5.75 57.91 -54.19
C LEU A 403 7.27 58.09 -54.38
N LEU A 404 7.93 57.25 -55.20
CA LEU A 404 8.59 57.71 -56.43
C LEU A 404 8.99 56.55 -57.36
N PHE A 405 8.67 56.72 -58.64
CA PHE A 405 9.13 55.95 -59.81
C PHE A 405 10.65 55.99 -60.00
N LEU A 406 11.25 54.92 -60.54
CA LEU A 406 11.88 54.88 -61.88
C LEU A 406 12.67 53.57 -62.13
N LEU A 407 12.41 53.00 -63.31
CA LEU A 407 13.15 52.01 -64.13
C LEU A 407 13.23 50.56 -63.67
#